data_AF-A0A814WYS6-F1
#
_entry.id   AF-A0A814WYS6-F1
#
_cell.length_a   1.000
_cell.length_b   1.000
_cell.length_c   1.000
_cell.angle_alpha   90.00
_cell.angle_beta   90.00
_cell.angle_gamma   90.00
#
_symmetry.space_group_name_H-M   'P 1'
#
loop_
_entity.id
_entity.type
_entity.pdbx_description
1 polymer ?
#
loop_
_entity_poly.entity_id
_entity_poly.type
_entity_poly.pdbx_seq_one_letter_code
_entity_poly.pdbx_strand_id
1 'polypeptide(L)'
;MDDQVDDNTMNSNRINDDNQGHDGRRNRTMRDGKPNFRLLIPSRHAGAIIGKGGKTIQDLRTKHQCQIQIADCEVPERVLIINGDETDVINCISDILTCISESHQHSHKPDQNEVRALIHQSQAGALIGKGASRIKEFREKHNVDVKVYPECCPGGSTERCISMRGSKDDVLRCLTEVYSVLNGVPPRGSYRYYDPSAYNGYNVADYGGYSDNSMGNNQLNLRTNNPVEYRNHSYGPSSQGYPQYNDKYVDDGYNRNRTRGGGSGGGGFNPAHQQYEPSTTTQVTIPNEMAGIVIGAKGSKISQIRHESGASIKIDSQPMNGTNDRLITINGNPNQIQQALFLLQQAVRRSNVWNE
;
A
#
# COMPACT_ATOMS: atom_id res chain seq x y z
N MET A 1 10.33 -34.79 79.31
CA MET A 1 11.66 -34.17 79.29
C MET A 1 11.83 -33.68 77.87
N ASP A 2 11.12 -32.61 77.53
CA ASP A 2 11.64 -31.21 77.59
C ASP A 2 12.40 -30.97 76.26
N ASP A 3 12.27 -29.91 75.50
CA ASP A 3 11.55 -28.66 75.66
C ASP A 3 11.42 -28.02 74.26
N GLN A 4 10.60 -26.99 74.21
CA GLN A 4 10.10 -26.25 73.06
C GLN A 4 10.91 -24.94 72.84
N VAL A 5 10.67 -24.25 71.70
CA VAL A 5 10.76 -22.77 71.51
C VAL A 5 12.16 -22.19 71.23
N ASP A 6 12.47 -21.81 69.98
CA ASP A 6 12.22 -20.52 69.29
C ASP A 6 13.04 -19.34 69.83
N ASP A 7 13.76 -18.63 68.95
CA ASP A 7 13.63 -17.19 68.95
C ASP A 7 13.75 -16.59 67.54
N ASN A 8 12.93 -15.57 67.37
CA ASN A 8 12.32 -15.02 66.20
C ASN A 8 12.79 -13.57 66.12
N THR A 9 13.20 -13.05 64.96
CA THR A 9 12.97 -11.62 64.72
C THR A 9 12.71 -11.31 63.25
N MET A 10 11.49 -10.88 63.04
CA MET A 10 10.89 -10.34 61.83
C MET A 10 11.45 -8.95 61.44
N ASN A 11 11.46 -8.71 60.12
CA ASN A 11 10.87 -7.55 59.43
C ASN A 11 11.49 -6.14 59.61
N SER A 12 11.93 -5.53 58.51
CA SER A 12 11.19 -4.40 57.89
C SER A 12 11.87 -3.80 56.64
N ASN A 13 11.04 -3.65 55.60
CA ASN A 13 10.99 -2.59 54.59
C ASN A 13 12.28 -2.14 53.86
N ARG A 14 12.25 -2.30 52.52
CA ARG A 14 12.11 -1.15 51.60
C ARG A 14 11.68 -1.60 50.20
N ILE A 15 10.45 -1.21 49.88
CA ILE A 15 9.91 -1.02 48.53
C ILE A 15 10.84 -0.07 47.77
N ASN A 16 11.10 -0.36 46.50
CA ASN A 16 11.23 0.64 45.44
C ASN A 16 10.88 -0.03 44.10
N ASP A 17 9.65 0.28 43.66
CA ASP A 17 9.32 0.49 42.25
C ASP A 17 10.38 1.39 41.61
N ASP A 18 10.85 1.04 40.42
CA ASP A 18 10.88 2.01 39.32
C ASP A 18 11.00 1.29 37.97
N ASN A 19 9.83 1.27 37.33
CA ASN A 19 9.53 0.94 35.95
C ASN A 19 9.94 2.10 35.03
N GLN A 20 10.76 1.84 34.00
CA GLN A 20 10.84 2.55 32.70
C GLN A 20 12.07 2.03 31.91
N GLY A 21 12.02 1.62 30.64
CA GLY A 21 10.96 1.56 29.66
C GLY A 21 11.46 0.92 28.34
N HIS A 22 10.50 0.29 27.66
CA HIS A 22 10.25 0.25 26.21
C HIS A 22 11.24 -0.37 25.18
N ASP A 23 10.59 -1.07 24.24
CA ASP A 23 11.01 -1.48 22.90
C ASP A 23 11.85 -2.75 22.73
N GLY A 24 11.12 -3.87 22.75
CA GLY A 24 11.66 -5.14 22.30
C GLY A 24 10.65 -6.26 22.14
N ARG A 25 9.39 -6.00 21.75
CA ARG A 25 8.52 -7.07 21.24
C ARG A 25 9.01 -7.51 19.86
N ARG A 26 10.19 -8.14 19.82
CA ARG A 26 10.66 -8.91 18.67
C ARG A 26 9.58 -9.94 18.35
N ASN A 27 8.99 -9.79 17.18
CA ASN A 27 7.92 -10.63 16.69
C ASN A 27 8.39 -12.09 16.67
N ARG A 28 7.85 -12.91 17.58
CA ARG A 28 8.25 -14.31 17.80
C ARG A 28 7.92 -15.24 16.63
N THR A 29 7.22 -14.75 15.61
CA THR A 29 6.60 -15.54 14.53
C THR A 29 7.57 -16.10 13.49
N MET A 30 8.82 -15.63 13.43
CA MET A 30 9.82 -16.19 12.51
C MET A 30 10.56 -17.42 13.08
N ARG A 31 10.38 -17.76 14.37
CA ARG A 31 11.23 -18.76 15.05
C ARG A 31 10.91 -20.22 14.70
N ASP A 32 9.73 -20.52 14.18
CA ASP A 32 9.23 -21.90 14.07
C ASP A 32 9.26 -22.50 12.66
N GLY A 33 9.73 -21.77 11.64
CA GLY A 33 9.90 -22.34 10.28
C GLY A 33 8.62 -22.79 9.56
N LYS A 34 7.44 -22.57 10.16
CA LYS A 34 6.14 -22.86 9.54
C LYS A 34 5.73 -21.75 8.56
N PRO A 35 5.09 -22.09 7.43
CA PRO A 35 4.66 -21.09 6.46
C PRO A 35 3.66 -20.11 7.11
N ASN A 36 3.95 -18.82 6.96
CA ASN A 36 3.15 -17.72 7.50
C ASN A 36 2.31 -17.13 6.38
N PHE A 37 1.04 -17.52 6.32
CA PHE A 37 0.11 -17.05 5.30
C PHE A 37 -0.52 -15.74 5.75
N ARG A 38 -0.33 -14.68 4.97
CA ARG A 38 -0.84 -13.34 5.27
C ARG A 38 -1.80 -12.91 4.18
N LEU A 39 -3.06 -12.71 4.58
CA LEU A 39 -4.13 -12.28 3.70
C LEU A 39 -4.58 -10.87 4.10
N LEU A 40 -4.81 -10.03 3.10
CA LEU A 40 -5.46 -8.75 3.29
C LEU A 40 -6.98 -8.96 3.15
N ILE A 41 -7.74 -8.56 4.16
CA ILE A 41 -9.21 -8.68 4.17
C ILE A 41 -9.86 -7.32 4.41
N PRO A 42 -11.06 -7.05 3.88
CA PRO A 42 -11.85 -5.89 4.29
C PRO A 42 -12.21 -5.99 5.78
N SER A 43 -12.20 -4.88 6.50
CA SER A 43 -12.57 -4.87 7.92
C SER A 43 -13.99 -5.36 8.19
N ARG A 44 -14.92 -5.11 7.27
CA ARG A 44 -16.30 -5.64 7.32
C ARG A 44 -16.37 -7.17 7.37
N HIS A 45 -15.36 -7.89 6.85
CA HIS A 45 -15.34 -9.35 6.86
C HIS A 45 -14.82 -9.93 8.18
N ALA A 46 -14.07 -9.16 8.96
CA ALA A 46 -13.45 -9.65 10.20
C ALA A 46 -14.49 -10.15 11.20
N GLY A 47 -15.63 -9.47 11.34
CA GLY A 47 -16.70 -9.89 12.23
C GLY A 47 -17.28 -11.28 11.91
N ALA A 48 -17.43 -11.61 10.62
CA ALA A 48 -17.92 -12.92 10.18
C ALA A 48 -16.91 -14.04 10.46
N ILE A 49 -15.62 -13.76 10.29
CA ILE A 49 -14.53 -14.72 10.55
C ILE A 49 -14.36 -14.97 12.05
N ILE A 50 -14.44 -13.91 12.87
CA ILE A 50 -14.33 -14.02 14.34
C ILE A 50 -15.56 -14.73 14.91
N GLY A 51 -16.75 -14.35 14.46
CA GLY A 51 -18.02 -14.88 14.97
C GLY A 51 -18.41 -14.30 16.33
N LYS A 52 -19.67 -14.50 16.72
CA LYS A 52 -20.20 -14.05 18.02
C LYS A 52 -19.41 -14.72 19.16
N GLY A 53 -18.85 -13.90 20.06
CA GLY A 53 -18.03 -14.38 21.18
C GLY A 53 -16.71 -15.07 20.76
N GLY A 54 -16.26 -14.90 19.52
CA GLY A 54 -15.06 -15.58 19.00
C GLY A 54 -15.25 -17.06 18.68
N LYS A 55 -16.49 -17.56 18.65
CA LYS A 55 -16.77 -18.99 18.43
C LYS A 55 -16.30 -19.48 17.06
N THR A 56 -16.61 -18.75 15.99
CA THR A 56 -16.27 -19.16 14.62
C THR A 56 -14.75 -19.28 14.43
N ILE A 57 -13.97 -18.29 14.88
CA ILE A 57 -12.51 -18.36 14.77
C ILE A 57 -11.92 -19.47 15.65
N GLN A 58 -12.55 -19.79 16.79
CA GLN A 58 -12.12 -20.91 17.63
C GLN A 58 -12.41 -22.27 16.97
N ASP A 59 -13.56 -22.41 16.33
CA ASP A 59 -13.93 -23.60 15.56
C ASP A 59 -12.98 -23.80 14.38
N LEU A 60 -12.66 -22.73 13.64
CA LEU A 60 -11.69 -22.77 12.54
C LEU A 60 -10.29 -23.22 12.99
N ARG A 61 -9.80 -22.67 14.12
CA ARG A 61 -8.50 -23.06 14.71
C ARG A 61 -8.49 -24.55 15.10
N THR A 62 -9.58 -25.03 15.70
CA THR A 62 -9.67 -26.42 16.19
C THR A 62 -9.83 -27.41 15.04
N LYS A 63 -10.66 -27.08 14.05
CA LYS A 63 -10.96 -27.92 12.89
C LYS A 63 -9.74 -28.14 12.01
N HIS A 64 -8.96 -27.09 11.75
CA HIS A 64 -7.83 -27.12 10.82
C HIS A 64 -6.46 -27.12 11.51
N GLN A 65 -6.40 -27.25 12.85
CA GLN A 65 -5.13 -27.23 13.61
C GLN A 65 -4.22 -26.02 13.29
N CYS A 66 -4.82 -24.91 12.88
CA CYS A 66 -4.13 -23.69 12.44
C CYS A 66 -4.14 -22.62 13.53
N GLN A 67 -3.07 -21.82 13.61
CA GLN A 67 -3.08 -20.59 14.39
C GLN A 67 -3.58 -19.44 13.51
N ILE A 68 -4.71 -18.85 13.90
CA ILE A 68 -5.36 -17.76 13.16
C ILE A 68 -5.30 -16.47 13.99
N GLN A 69 -4.81 -15.37 13.41
CA GLN A 69 -4.78 -14.04 14.02
C GLN A 69 -5.33 -13.01 13.04
N ILE A 70 -6.10 -12.05 13.54
CA ILE A 70 -6.61 -10.93 12.74
C ILE A 70 -6.16 -9.65 13.44
N ALA A 71 -5.52 -8.75 12.70
CA ALA A 71 -5.15 -7.44 13.22
C ALA A 71 -6.40 -6.67 13.68
N ASP A 72 -6.35 -6.11 14.88
CA ASP A 72 -7.43 -5.26 15.37
C ASP A 72 -7.08 -3.79 15.13
N CYS A 73 -7.77 -3.19 14.17
CA CYS A 73 -7.55 -1.82 13.75
C CYS A 73 -8.83 -1.19 13.19
N GLU A 74 -8.92 0.13 13.32
CA GLU A 74 -10.04 0.96 12.86
C GLU A 74 -9.73 1.57 11.48
N VAL A 75 -9.30 0.73 10.55
CA VAL A 75 -9.08 1.10 9.14
C VAL A 75 -9.90 0.19 8.23
N PRO A 76 -10.11 0.51 6.95
CA PRO A 76 -10.99 -0.27 6.06
C PRO A 76 -10.49 -1.69 5.72
N GLU A 77 -9.24 -2.03 6.09
CA GLU A 77 -8.61 -3.31 5.84
C GLU A 77 -7.88 -3.88 7.06
N ARG A 78 -7.78 -5.20 7.15
CA ARG A 78 -7.09 -5.93 8.22
C ARG A 78 -6.19 -7.00 7.62
N VAL A 79 -5.12 -7.33 8.33
CA VAL A 79 -4.28 -8.48 7.99
C VAL A 79 -4.75 -9.70 8.79
N LEU A 80 -5.12 -10.75 8.07
CA LEU A 80 -5.39 -12.09 8.56
C LEU A 80 -4.12 -12.93 8.42
N ILE A 81 -3.62 -13.47 9.52
CA ILE A 81 -2.43 -14.32 9.58
C ILE A 81 -2.89 -15.74 9.92
N ILE A 82 -2.49 -16.71 9.11
CA ILE A 82 -2.76 -18.12 9.32
C ILE A 82 -1.41 -18.86 9.32
N ASN A 83 -1.09 -19.57 10.40
CA ASN A 83 0.06 -20.46 10.48
C ASN A 83 -0.43 -21.89 10.60
N GLY A 84 0.10 -22.78 9.78
CA GLY A 84 -0.28 -24.19 9.74
C GLY A 84 0.37 -24.89 8.57
N ASP A 85 0.01 -26.15 8.35
CA ASP A 85 0.43 -26.89 7.17
C ASP A 85 -0.35 -26.42 5.93
N GLU A 86 0.25 -26.52 4.74
CA GLU A 86 -0.32 -25.94 3.51
C GLU A 86 -1.77 -26.42 3.25
N THR A 87 -2.01 -27.72 3.35
CA THR A 87 -3.33 -28.33 3.17
C THR A 87 -4.35 -27.78 4.16
N ASP A 88 -3.97 -27.68 5.43
CA ASP A 88 -4.85 -27.20 6.51
C ASP A 88 -5.17 -25.72 6.34
N VAL A 89 -4.20 -24.92 5.92
CA VAL A 89 -4.41 -23.49 5.66
C VAL A 89 -5.34 -23.28 4.47
N ILE A 90 -5.18 -24.02 3.37
CA ILE A 90 -6.07 -23.93 2.21
C ILE A 90 -7.51 -24.32 2.60
N ASN A 91 -7.68 -25.39 3.38
CA ASN A 91 -8.98 -25.79 3.90
C ASN A 91 -9.58 -24.74 4.86
N CYS A 92 -8.76 -24.15 5.71
CA CYS A 92 -9.15 -23.04 6.58
C CYS A 92 -9.61 -21.82 5.77
N ILE A 93 -8.91 -21.47 4.69
CA ILE A 93 -9.29 -20.36 3.80
C ILE A 93 -10.61 -20.67 3.10
N SER A 94 -10.85 -21.92 2.67
CA SER A 94 -12.12 -22.35 2.08
C SER A 94 -13.30 -22.10 3.03
N ASP A 95 -13.17 -22.49 4.31
CA ASP A 95 -14.21 -22.25 5.31
C ASP A 95 -14.37 -20.75 5.63
N ILE A 96 -13.27 -19.98 5.67
CA ILE A 96 -13.32 -18.53 5.84
C ILE A 96 -14.11 -17.86 4.70
N LEU A 97 -13.89 -18.27 3.44
CA LEU A 97 -14.64 -17.78 2.29
C LEU A 97 -16.12 -18.13 2.38
N THR A 98 -16.45 -19.33 2.89
CA THR A 98 -17.83 -19.71 3.20
C THR A 98 -18.43 -18.78 4.27
N CYS A 99 -17.74 -18.53 5.39
CA CYS A 99 -18.22 -17.63 6.45
C CYS A 99 -18.49 -16.20 5.94
N ILE A 100 -17.60 -15.68 5.07
CA ILE A 100 -17.76 -14.35 4.48
C ILE A 100 -18.99 -14.33 3.57
N SER A 101 -19.14 -15.33 2.70
CA SER A 101 -20.27 -15.43 1.77
C SER A 101 -21.62 -15.52 2.49
N GLU A 102 -21.71 -16.35 3.54
CA GLU A 102 -22.93 -16.52 4.33
C GLU A 102 -23.36 -15.25 5.06
N SER A 103 -22.41 -14.39 5.45
CA SER A 103 -22.71 -13.11 6.10
C SER A 103 -23.26 -12.04 5.15
N HIS A 104 -23.10 -12.21 3.82
CA HIS A 104 -23.47 -11.22 2.79
C HIS A 104 -24.76 -11.58 2.04
N GLN A 105 -25.80 -12.10 2.72
CA GLN A 105 -27.07 -12.56 2.09
C GLN A 105 -27.84 -11.54 1.20
N HIS A 106 -27.31 -10.32 1.00
CA HIS A 106 -27.90 -9.28 0.15
C HIS A 106 -27.02 -8.84 -1.04
N SER A 107 -25.86 -9.46 -1.32
CA SER A 107 -25.06 -9.10 -2.50
C SER A 107 -25.41 -9.94 -3.74
N HIS A 108 -25.86 -9.27 -4.81
CA HIS A 108 -26.37 -9.85 -6.07
C HIS A 108 -25.34 -10.61 -6.95
N LYS A 109 -24.17 -11.02 -6.44
CA LYS A 109 -23.18 -11.83 -7.17
C LYS A 109 -22.59 -12.94 -6.27
N PRO A 110 -23.26 -14.11 -6.16
CA PRO A 110 -22.90 -15.18 -5.21
C PRO A 110 -21.55 -15.86 -5.49
N ASP A 111 -21.02 -15.80 -6.71
CA ASP A 111 -19.90 -16.67 -7.12
C ASP A 111 -18.55 -15.97 -7.27
N GLN A 112 -18.44 -14.69 -6.94
CA GLN A 112 -17.17 -13.96 -7.07
C GLN A 112 -16.50 -13.78 -5.71
N ASN A 113 -15.68 -14.78 -5.37
CA ASN A 113 -14.77 -14.72 -4.23
C ASN A 113 -13.51 -13.95 -4.63
N GLU A 114 -12.94 -13.18 -3.70
CA GLU A 114 -11.66 -12.50 -3.88
C GLU A 114 -10.76 -12.82 -2.70
N VAL A 115 -9.57 -13.36 -2.98
CA VAL A 115 -8.51 -13.56 -1.99
C VAL A 115 -7.35 -12.62 -2.34
N ARG A 116 -6.94 -11.80 -1.38
CA ARG A 116 -5.75 -10.95 -1.49
C ARG A 116 -4.65 -11.48 -0.58
N ALA A 117 -3.60 -12.06 -1.16
CA ALA A 117 -2.44 -12.52 -0.41
C ALA A 117 -1.33 -11.45 -0.41
N LEU A 118 -0.59 -11.37 0.69
CA LEU A 118 0.57 -10.51 0.86
C LEU A 118 1.83 -11.34 0.61
N ILE A 119 2.67 -10.86 -0.31
CA ILE A 119 3.90 -11.55 -0.74
C ILE A 119 5.07 -10.59 -0.65
N HIS A 120 6.30 -11.07 -0.48
CA HIS A 120 7.45 -10.19 -0.53
C HIS A 120 7.64 -9.62 -1.95
N GLN A 121 8.00 -8.34 -2.06
CA GLN A 121 8.17 -7.64 -3.35
C GLN A 121 9.13 -8.36 -4.32
N SER A 122 10.18 -9.02 -3.79
CA SER A 122 11.15 -9.76 -4.61
C SER A 122 10.56 -11.02 -5.26
N GLN A 123 9.45 -11.55 -4.74
CA GLN A 123 8.81 -12.77 -5.22
C GLN A 123 7.77 -12.47 -6.32
N ALA A 124 7.29 -11.23 -6.43
CA ALA A 124 6.29 -10.83 -7.42
C ALA A 124 6.73 -11.17 -8.86
N GLY A 125 8.01 -10.96 -9.19
CA GLY A 125 8.53 -11.30 -10.52
C GLY A 125 8.43 -12.78 -10.89
N ALA A 126 8.56 -13.69 -9.91
CA ALA A 126 8.44 -15.13 -10.13
C ALA A 126 6.99 -15.56 -10.41
N LEU A 127 6.02 -14.88 -9.81
CA LEU A 127 4.58 -15.09 -10.08
C LEU A 127 4.16 -14.47 -11.41
N ILE A 128 4.73 -13.33 -11.80
CA ILE A 128 4.39 -12.65 -13.06
C ILE A 128 4.99 -13.41 -14.26
N GLY A 129 6.26 -13.81 -14.18
CA GLY A 129 7.00 -14.42 -15.28
C GLY A 129 7.47 -13.43 -16.34
N LYS A 130 8.46 -13.83 -17.16
CA LYS A 130 8.98 -12.99 -18.25
C LYS A 130 7.85 -12.70 -19.24
N GLY A 131 7.64 -11.42 -19.58
CA GLY A 131 6.54 -11.03 -20.47
C GLY A 131 5.14 -11.31 -19.92
N ALA A 132 5.00 -11.40 -18.59
CA ALA A 132 3.77 -11.78 -17.91
C ALA A 132 3.25 -13.19 -18.28
N SER A 133 4.13 -14.10 -18.70
CA SER A 133 3.75 -15.44 -19.16
C SER A 133 3.05 -16.25 -18.07
N ARG A 134 3.58 -16.23 -16.84
CA ARG A 134 3.11 -17.08 -15.75
C ARG A 134 1.80 -16.58 -15.15
N ILE A 135 1.63 -15.27 -15.02
CA ILE A 135 0.35 -14.71 -14.57
C ILE A 135 -0.77 -14.92 -15.60
N LYS A 136 -0.46 -14.93 -16.90
CA LYS A 136 -1.41 -15.31 -17.96
C LYS A 136 -1.79 -16.78 -17.84
N GLU A 137 -0.80 -17.65 -17.63
CA GLU A 137 -1.03 -19.07 -17.37
C GLU A 137 -1.95 -19.30 -16.16
N PHE A 138 -1.74 -18.61 -15.03
CA PHE A 138 -2.64 -18.71 -13.88
C PHE A 138 -4.07 -18.32 -14.20
N ARG A 139 -4.26 -17.25 -14.98
CA ARG A 139 -5.60 -16.78 -15.39
C ARG A 139 -6.31 -17.80 -16.28
N GLU A 140 -5.59 -18.37 -17.24
CA GLU A 140 -6.14 -19.34 -18.20
C GLU A 140 -6.39 -20.70 -17.55
N LYS A 141 -5.42 -21.21 -16.79
CA LYS A 141 -5.44 -22.55 -16.18
C LYS A 141 -6.51 -22.70 -15.10
N HIS A 142 -6.66 -21.67 -14.26
CA HIS A 142 -7.56 -21.70 -13.12
C HIS A 142 -8.85 -20.91 -13.33
N ASN A 143 -9.02 -20.24 -14.48
CA ASN A 143 -10.20 -19.41 -14.77
C ASN A 143 -10.46 -18.33 -13.69
N VAL A 144 -9.39 -17.65 -13.26
CA VAL A 144 -9.42 -16.60 -12.24
C VAL A 144 -8.87 -15.29 -12.79
N ASP A 145 -9.41 -14.17 -12.32
CA ASP A 145 -8.79 -12.86 -12.52
C ASP A 145 -7.70 -12.66 -11.45
N VAL A 146 -6.44 -12.86 -11.85
CA VAL A 146 -5.28 -12.64 -10.99
C VAL A 146 -4.63 -11.30 -11.29
N LYS A 147 -4.44 -10.46 -10.27
CA LYS A 147 -3.78 -9.16 -10.37
C LYS A 147 -2.68 -9.04 -9.31
N VAL A 148 -1.46 -8.74 -9.76
CA VAL A 148 -0.34 -8.37 -8.88
C VAL A 148 -0.24 -6.85 -8.86
N TYR A 149 -0.38 -6.25 -7.69
CA TYR A 149 -0.38 -4.79 -7.54
C TYR A 149 1.03 -4.22 -7.64
N PRO A 150 1.26 -3.13 -8.40
CA PRO A 150 2.58 -2.58 -8.69
C PRO A 150 3.36 -2.15 -7.43
N GLU A 151 2.67 -1.51 -6.49
CA GLU A 151 3.29 -0.90 -5.32
C GLU A 151 3.31 -1.83 -4.11
N CYS A 152 4.30 -1.62 -3.23
CA CYS A 152 4.28 -2.24 -1.91
C CYS A 152 3.18 -1.60 -1.04
N CYS A 153 2.71 -2.35 -0.05
CA CYS A 153 1.83 -1.84 0.97
C CYS A 153 2.47 -0.65 1.71
N PRO A 154 1.68 0.29 2.25
CA PRO A 154 2.20 1.49 2.87
C PRO A 154 2.94 1.22 4.20
N GLY A 155 3.52 2.26 4.81
CA GLY A 155 4.34 2.13 6.03
C GLY A 155 5.76 1.63 5.79
N GLY A 156 6.24 1.72 4.54
CA GLY A 156 7.52 1.16 4.13
C GLY A 156 7.56 -0.37 4.17
N SER A 157 6.39 -1.02 4.10
CA SER A 157 6.29 -2.48 3.95
C SER A 157 7.01 -2.93 2.70
N THR A 158 7.56 -4.14 2.75
CA THR A 158 8.11 -4.82 1.57
C THR A 158 7.15 -5.86 1.01
N GLU A 159 5.91 -5.90 1.52
CA GLU A 159 4.86 -6.77 1.03
C GLU A 159 4.12 -6.11 -0.15
N ARG A 160 3.82 -6.88 -1.19
CA ARG A 160 2.93 -6.51 -2.31
C ARG A 160 1.67 -7.36 -2.23
N CYS A 161 0.56 -6.81 -2.71
CA CYS A 161 -0.69 -7.55 -2.80
C CYS A 161 -0.79 -8.33 -4.12
N ILE A 162 -1.24 -9.58 -4.03
CA ILE A 162 -1.75 -10.35 -5.16
C ILE A 162 -3.23 -10.66 -4.90
N SER A 163 -4.10 -10.22 -5.82
CA SER A 163 -5.53 -10.51 -5.81
C SER A 163 -5.84 -11.65 -6.75
N MET A 164 -6.68 -12.60 -6.30
CA MET A 164 -7.24 -13.68 -7.09
C MET A 164 -8.77 -13.63 -6.95
N ARG A 165 -9.47 -13.44 -8.06
CA ARG A 165 -10.94 -13.33 -8.08
C ARG A 165 -11.56 -14.36 -9.00
N GLY A 166 -12.56 -15.08 -8.53
CA GLY A 166 -13.23 -16.14 -9.30
C GLY A 166 -14.17 -16.97 -8.43
N SER A 167 -14.51 -18.18 -8.90
CA SER A 167 -15.25 -19.15 -8.09
C SER A 167 -14.41 -19.59 -6.89
N LYS A 168 -15.06 -20.07 -5.82
CA LYS A 168 -14.37 -20.48 -4.59
C LYS A 168 -13.29 -21.52 -4.88
N ASP A 169 -13.63 -22.55 -5.65
CA ASP A 169 -12.72 -23.66 -5.94
C ASP A 169 -11.59 -23.23 -6.88
N ASP A 170 -11.88 -22.38 -7.87
CA ASP A 170 -10.89 -21.83 -8.79
C ASP A 170 -9.85 -20.96 -8.08
N VAL A 171 -10.31 -20.10 -7.16
CA VAL A 171 -9.44 -19.25 -6.34
C VAL A 171 -8.55 -20.10 -5.44
N LEU A 172 -9.09 -21.13 -4.79
CA LEU A 172 -8.30 -22.01 -3.91
C LEU A 172 -7.25 -22.80 -4.69
N ARG A 173 -7.58 -23.35 -5.87
CA ARG A 173 -6.62 -24.04 -6.74
C ARG A 173 -5.51 -23.10 -7.21
N CYS A 174 -5.85 -21.88 -7.61
CA CYS A 174 -4.86 -20.87 -7.97
C CYS A 174 -3.97 -20.50 -6.78
N LEU A 175 -4.56 -20.35 -5.59
CA LEU A 175 -3.84 -19.99 -4.37
C LEU A 175 -2.81 -21.05 -3.96
N THR A 176 -3.18 -22.34 -4.02
CA THR A 176 -2.25 -23.46 -3.80
C THR A 176 -1.05 -23.39 -4.75
N GLU A 177 -1.30 -23.17 -6.05
CA GLU A 177 -0.20 -23.09 -7.01
C GLU A 177 0.68 -21.85 -6.77
N VAL A 178 0.09 -20.69 -6.46
CA VAL A 178 0.83 -19.47 -6.09
C VAL A 178 1.77 -19.75 -4.91
N TYR A 179 1.29 -20.41 -3.85
CA TYR A 179 2.14 -20.74 -2.70
C TYR A 179 3.22 -21.76 -3.03
N SER A 180 2.94 -22.75 -3.87
CA SER A 180 3.97 -23.66 -4.39
C SER A 180 5.11 -22.90 -5.09
N VAL A 181 4.78 -21.88 -5.90
CA VAL A 181 5.80 -21.02 -6.53
C VAL A 181 6.58 -20.19 -5.51
N LEU A 182 5.88 -19.60 -4.53
CA LEU A 182 6.52 -18.78 -3.49
C LEU A 182 7.47 -19.59 -2.62
N ASN A 183 7.12 -20.84 -2.30
CA ASN A 183 7.99 -21.76 -1.55
C ASN A 183 9.27 -22.10 -2.33
N GLY A 184 9.19 -22.18 -3.67
CA GLY A 184 10.36 -22.37 -4.53
C GLY A 184 11.24 -21.13 -4.70
N VAL A 185 10.77 -19.95 -4.29
CA VAL A 185 11.50 -18.67 -4.46
C VAL A 185 11.51 -17.92 -3.13
N PRO A 186 12.51 -18.14 -2.26
CA PRO A 186 12.56 -17.47 -0.96
C PRO A 186 12.65 -15.94 -1.13
N PRO A 187 12.10 -15.17 -0.17
CA PRO A 187 12.18 -13.72 -0.19
C PRO A 187 13.64 -13.25 -0.12
N ARG A 188 13.97 -12.18 -0.85
CA ARG A 188 15.32 -11.61 -0.92
C ARG A 188 15.33 -10.20 -0.34
N GLY A 189 16.29 -9.91 0.52
CA GLY A 189 16.43 -8.60 1.16
C GLY A 189 15.73 -8.53 2.52
N SER A 190 15.58 -7.31 3.03
CA SER A 190 14.90 -7.07 4.31
C SER A 190 13.41 -7.38 4.19
N TYR A 191 12.86 -8.10 5.15
CA TYR A 191 11.42 -8.33 5.23
C TYR A 191 10.79 -7.36 6.23
N ARG A 192 9.95 -6.44 5.75
CA ARG A 192 9.09 -5.61 6.59
C ARG A 192 7.63 -5.93 6.29
N TYR A 193 6.95 -6.49 7.28
CA TYR A 193 5.53 -6.81 7.19
C TYR A 193 4.69 -5.54 7.09
N TYR A 194 3.58 -5.62 6.37
CA TYR A 194 2.55 -4.62 6.36
C TYR A 194 1.80 -4.60 7.68
N ASP A 195 1.61 -3.40 8.23
CA ASP A 195 0.79 -3.13 9.39
C ASP A 195 -0.37 -2.23 8.94
N PRO A 196 -1.64 -2.67 9.10
CA PRO A 196 -2.81 -1.86 8.77
C PRO A 196 -2.87 -0.48 9.43
N SER A 197 -2.16 -0.25 10.54
CA SER A 197 -2.04 1.11 11.13
C SER A 197 -1.38 2.12 10.20
N ALA A 198 -0.61 1.64 9.21
CA ALA A 198 -0.01 2.45 8.16
C ALA A 198 -0.91 2.64 6.92
N TYR A 199 -2.19 2.29 6.99
CA TYR A 199 -3.16 2.43 5.90
C TYR A 199 -3.11 3.80 5.23
N ASN A 200 -3.12 3.79 3.89
CA ASN A 200 -3.15 5.00 3.08
C ASN A 200 -4.34 4.98 2.11
N GLY A 201 -5.28 5.91 2.32
CA GLY A 201 -6.51 6.02 1.51
C GLY A 201 -6.30 6.57 0.09
N TYR A 202 -5.12 7.09 -0.26
CA TYR A 202 -4.88 7.79 -1.53
C TYR A 202 -4.33 6.90 -2.62
N ASN A 203 -3.57 5.87 -2.27
CA ASN A 203 -2.92 4.96 -3.20
C ASN A 203 -3.46 3.52 -3.06
N VAL A 204 -4.67 3.38 -2.51
CA VAL A 204 -5.35 2.08 -2.29
C VAL A 204 -5.35 1.22 -3.56
N ALA A 205 -5.60 1.83 -4.72
CA ALA A 205 -5.64 1.15 -6.01
C ALA A 205 -4.26 0.65 -6.48
N ASP A 206 -3.17 1.28 -6.02
CA ASP A 206 -1.81 0.99 -6.48
C ASP A 206 -1.17 -0.15 -5.68
N TYR A 207 -1.42 -0.22 -4.37
CA TYR A 207 -0.92 -1.30 -3.52
C TYR A 207 -1.91 -2.45 -3.33
N GLY A 208 -3.18 -2.28 -3.72
CA GLY A 208 -4.21 -3.31 -3.63
C GLY A 208 -4.93 -3.36 -2.29
N GLY A 209 -5.11 -2.21 -1.65
CA GLY A 209 -5.88 -2.07 -0.42
C GLY A 209 -7.40 -2.09 -0.62
N TYR A 210 -8.13 -2.11 0.48
CA TYR A 210 -9.56 -1.88 0.51
C TYR A 210 -9.87 -0.44 0.92
N SER A 211 -10.77 0.21 0.19
CA SER A 211 -11.34 1.51 0.55
C SER A 211 -12.68 1.30 1.26
N ASP A 212 -13.04 2.25 2.12
CA ASP A 212 -14.36 2.23 2.72
C ASP A 212 -15.43 2.55 1.66
N ASN A 213 -16.46 1.72 1.57
CA ASN A 213 -17.49 1.83 0.53
C ASN A 213 -18.46 2.99 0.78
N SER A 214 -18.27 3.78 1.85
CA SER A 214 -19.00 5.04 2.10
C SER A 214 -18.65 6.17 1.13
N MET A 215 -17.57 6.04 0.35
CA MET A 215 -17.36 6.84 -0.86
C MET A 215 -17.86 6.05 -2.06
N GLY A 216 -19.18 5.90 -2.16
CA GLY A 216 -19.82 5.29 -3.32
C GLY A 216 -19.35 6.00 -4.59
N ASN A 217 -18.80 5.24 -5.54
CA ASN A 217 -18.77 5.50 -6.99
C ASN A 217 -18.62 6.95 -7.50
N ASN A 218 -18.01 7.85 -6.75
CA ASN A 218 -17.30 8.98 -7.35
C ASN A 218 -15.93 8.44 -7.73
N GLN A 219 -15.94 7.65 -8.82
CA GLN A 219 -14.88 7.75 -9.80
C GLN A 219 -14.73 9.24 -10.12
N LEU A 220 -13.88 9.93 -9.35
CA LEU A 220 -13.05 10.95 -9.95
C LEU A 220 -12.39 10.22 -11.12
N ASN A 221 -12.90 10.49 -12.31
CA ASN A 221 -12.25 10.15 -13.56
C ASN A 221 -10.87 10.80 -13.50
N LEU A 222 -9.89 10.09 -12.94
CA LEU A 222 -8.48 10.31 -13.21
C LEU A 222 -8.25 9.81 -14.64
N ARG A 223 -8.81 10.54 -15.60
CA ARG A 223 -8.18 10.66 -16.89
C ARG A 223 -6.83 11.28 -16.61
N THR A 224 -5.80 10.46 -16.71
CA THR A 224 -4.43 10.89 -16.97
C THR A 224 -4.48 11.82 -18.18
N ASN A 225 -4.59 13.13 -17.92
CA ASN A 225 -4.21 14.10 -18.92
C ASN A 225 -2.70 13.95 -19.06
N ASN A 226 -2.29 13.41 -20.21
CA ASN A 226 -0.96 13.63 -20.76
C ASN A 226 -0.56 15.10 -20.56
N PRO A 227 0.73 15.41 -20.37
CA PRO A 227 1.18 16.79 -20.27
C PRO A 227 0.73 17.53 -21.53
N VAL A 228 -0.09 18.57 -21.33
CA VAL A 228 -0.49 19.48 -22.39
C VAL A 228 0.78 20.23 -22.80
N GLU A 229 1.31 19.89 -23.97
CA GLU A 229 2.34 20.69 -24.64
C GLU A 229 1.82 22.12 -24.77
N TYR A 230 2.58 23.08 -24.23
CA TYR A 230 2.39 24.50 -24.50
C TYR A 230 2.62 24.76 -26.00
N ARG A 231 1.57 24.64 -26.80
CA ARG A 231 1.57 25.08 -28.19
C ARG A 231 1.09 26.53 -28.24
N ASN A 232 2.07 27.43 -28.26
CA ASN A 232 1.93 28.85 -28.55
C ASN A 232 0.90 29.08 -29.68
N HIS A 233 -0.20 29.76 -29.35
CA HIS A 233 -1.08 30.36 -30.34
C HIS A 233 -0.71 31.83 -30.49
N SER A 234 -0.15 32.20 -31.65
CA SER A 234 -0.14 33.57 -32.12
C SER A 234 -0.86 33.64 -33.46
N TYR A 235 -2.00 34.34 -33.41
CA TYR A 235 -2.78 35.04 -34.44
C TYR A 235 -2.61 34.69 -35.94
N GLY A 236 -3.76 34.39 -36.59
CA GLY A 236 -3.95 34.54 -38.03
C GLY A 236 -5.35 34.12 -38.50
N PRO A 237 -6.16 34.97 -39.17
CA PRO A 237 -7.56 34.71 -39.47
C PRO A 237 -7.80 34.07 -40.86
N SER A 238 -8.90 33.31 -40.94
CA SER A 238 -9.81 33.04 -42.08
C SER A 238 -9.28 33.07 -43.54
N SER A 239 -9.51 31.96 -44.27
CA SER A 239 -10.39 31.89 -45.47
C SER A 239 -9.92 30.89 -46.54
N GLN A 240 -10.89 30.08 -46.98
CA GLN A 240 -11.10 29.40 -48.27
C GLN A 240 -10.19 29.71 -49.49
N GLY A 241 -9.75 28.67 -50.21
CA GLY A 241 -9.41 28.74 -51.66
C GLY A 241 -8.23 27.88 -52.16
N TYR A 242 -8.49 26.96 -53.10
CA TYR A 242 -7.51 26.31 -54.01
C TYR A 242 -6.93 27.34 -55.06
N PRO A 243 -5.97 27.07 -55.98
CA PRO A 243 -5.21 25.84 -56.36
C PRO A 243 -3.67 26.01 -56.68
N GLN A 244 -3.01 24.90 -57.06
CA GLN A 244 -1.82 24.69 -57.97
C GLN A 244 -0.58 25.61 -57.90
N TYR A 245 0.62 25.03 -57.79
CA TYR A 245 1.58 24.81 -58.91
C TYR A 245 2.87 24.09 -58.46
N ASN A 246 3.54 23.54 -59.47
CA ASN A 246 4.66 22.61 -59.55
C ASN A 246 6.04 23.23 -59.23
N ASP A 247 7.00 22.41 -58.75
CA ASP A 247 8.42 22.28 -59.17
C ASP A 247 9.23 21.68 -58.00
N LYS A 248 9.71 20.43 -58.07
CA LYS A 248 10.87 19.87 -58.80
C LYS A 248 12.22 20.01 -58.05
N TYR A 249 12.97 18.91 -58.17
CA TYR A 249 14.40 18.67 -57.88
C TYR A 249 14.76 18.27 -56.44
N VAL A 250 15.08 16.98 -56.19
CA VAL A 250 16.44 16.34 -56.16
C VAL A 250 17.14 16.69 -54.83
N ASP A 251 17.68 15.79 -54.00
CA ASP A 251 18.50 14.59 -54.23
C ASP A 251 18.61 13.75 -52.94
N ASP A 252 19.10 12.53 -53.14
CA ASP A 252 19.42 11.46 -52.22
C ASP A 252 20.37 11.77 -51.03
N GLY A 253 20.14 11.06 -49.92
CA GLY A 253 21.08 9.99 -49.56
C GLY A 253 22.18 10.22 -48.52
N TYR A 254 22.23 9.23 -47.61
CA TYR A 254 23.41 8.65 -46.94
C TYR A 254 23.95 9.25 -45.64
N ASN A 255 23.42 8.66 -44.56
CA ASN A 255 24.13 8.37 -43.33
C ASN A 255 25.29 7.38 -43.59
N ARG A 256 26.52 7.74 -43.19
CA ARG A 256 27.63 6.79 -43.05
C ARG A 256 28.51 7.12 -41.84
N ASN A 257 28.44 6.23 -40.86
CA ASN A 257 29.41 6.07 -39.78
C ASN A 257 30.84 5.92 -40.31
N ARG A 258 31.81 6.66 -39.73
CA ARG A 258 33.20 6.20 -39.52
C ARG A 258 33.84 6.84 -38.29
N THR A 259 34.12 5.96 -37.33
CA THR A 259 35.22 5.92 -36.36
C THR A 259 36.53 6.58 -36.84
N ARG A 260 37.21 7.36 -35.97
CA ARG A 260 38.65 7.19 -35.61
C ARG A 260 39.17 8.25 -34.62
N GLY A 261 39.70 7.76 -33.49
CA GLY A 261 40.79 8.35 -32.68
C GLY A 261 40.41 9.55 -31.82
N GLY A 262 40.79 9.69 -30.55
CA GLY A 262 41.81 9.04 -29.73
C GLY A 262 42.24 10.08 -28.69
N GLY A 263 42.34 9.73 -27.42
CA GLY A 263 42.73 10.70 -26.38
C GLY A 263 42.65 10.15 -24.97
N SER A 264 43.78 9.69 -24.47
CA SER A 264 44.05 9.31 -23.08
C SER A 264 43.83 10.46 -22.10
N GLY A 265 43.43 10.14 -20.86
CA GLY A 265 43.71 11.01 -19.71
C GLY A 265 42.74 10.88 -18.54
N GLY A 266 43.26 10.45 -17.39
CA GLY A 266 42.74 10.88 -16.08
C GLY A 266 41.81 9.90 -15.37
N GLY A 267 42.42 9.03 -14.55
CA GLY A 267 41.73 8.48 -13.39
C GLY A 267 41.36 9.62 -12.44
N GLY A 268 40.07 9.76 -12.17
CA GLY A 268 39.52 10.64 -11.15
C GLY A 268 38.53 9.84 -10.31
N PHE A 269 38.91 9.55 -9.07
CA PHE A 269 38.00 9.09 -8.04
C PHE A 269 36.96 10.18 -7.78
N ASN A 270 35.70 9.97 -8.18
CA ASN A 270 34.57 10.79 -7.75
C ASN A 270 33.96 10.15 -6.49
N PRO A 271 33.94 10.84 -5.33
CA PRO A 271 33.15 10.41 -4.20
C PRO A 271 31.68 10.78 -4.43
N ALA A 272 30.78 9.84 -4.10
CA ALA A 272 29.35 10.04 -3.89
C ALA A 272 28.54 10.64 -5.06
N HIS A 273 28.11 9.77 -5.98
CA HIS A 273 26.83 9.97 -6.67
C HIS A 273 25.70 9.90 -5.64
N GLN A 274 25.34 11.04 -5.03
CA GLN A 274 23.98 11.24 -4.54
C GLN A 274 23.08 11.19 -5.78
N GLN A 275 22.35 10.10 -5.93
CA GLN A 275 21.26 10.02 -6.88
C GLN A 275 20.27 11.13 -6.53
N TYR A 276 20.32 12.24 -7.26
CA TYR A 276 19.28 13.26 -7.23
C TYR A 276 18.02 12.59 -7.80
N GLU A 277 17.16 12.09 -6.90
CA GLU A 277 15.82 11.69 -7.30
C GLU A 277 15.08 12.92 -7.85
N PRO A 278 14.39 12.81 -8.99
CA PRO A 278 13.73 13.95 -9.61
C PRO A 278 12.66 14.49 -8.65
N SER A 279 12.79 15.76 -8.28
CA SER A 279 11.73 16.48 -7.58
C SER A 279 10.56 16.71 -8.53
N THR A 280 9.36 16.30 -8.13
CA THR A 280 8.12 16.55 -8.86
C THR A 280 7.27 17.57 -8.09
N THR A 281 6.17 18.01 -8.71
CA THR A 281 5.20 18.92 -8.08
C THR A 281 3.82 18.28 -8.12
N THR A 282 3.11 18.33 -7.00
CA THR A 282 1.73 17.85 -6.86
C THR A 282 0.88 18.97 -6.28
N GLN A 283 -0.34 19.09 -6.79
CA GLN A 283 -1.32 20.07 -6.33
C GLN A 283 -2.54 19.36 -5.76
N VAL A 284 -3.03 19.83 -4.61
CA VAL A 284 -4.25 19.34 -3.95
C VAL A 284 -5.09 20.50 -3.46
N THR A 285 -6.39 20.30 -3.31
CA THR A 285 -7.31 21.31 -2.78
C THR A 285 -7.78 20.94 -1.38
N ILE A 286 -8.03 21.96 -0.56
CA ILE A 286 -8.72 21.84 0.73
C ILE A 286 -9.82 22.90 0.84
N PRO A 287 -10.95 22.63 1.50
CA PRO A 287 -11.93 23.67 1.80
C PRO A 287 -11.30 24.83 2.56
N ASN A 288 -11.72 26.06 2.25
CA ASN A 288 -11.18 27.29 2.83
C ASN A 288 -11.27 27.30 4.37
N GLU A 289 -12.33 26.72 4.93
CA GLU A 289 -12.52 26.55 6.37
C GLU A 289 -11.46 25.63 7.02
N MET A 290 -10.97 24.63 6.30
CA MET A 290 -9.98 23.67 6.80
C MET A 290 -8.54 24.20 6.69
N ALA A 291 -8.33 25.29 5.94
CA ALA A 291 -7.00 25.87 5.75
C ALA A 291 -6.38 26.37 7.07
N GLY A 292 -7.20 26.92 7.97
CA GLY A 292 -6.73 27.38 9.27
C GLY A 292 -6.16 26.24 10.13
N ILE A 293 -6.78 25.06 10.08
CA ILE A 293 -6.35 23.86 10.81
C ILE A 293 -5.03 23.32 10.26
N VAL A 294 -4.92 23.25 8.94
CA VAL A 294 -3.71 22.77 8.25
C VAL A 294 -2.53 23.71 8.48
N ILE A 295 -2.77 25.04 8.47
CA ILE A 295 -1.75 26.05 8.74
C ILE A 295 -1.34 26.04 10.22
N GLY A 296 -2.31 25.96 11.13
CA GLY A 296 -2.11 26.03 12.57
C GLY A 296 -1.80 27.45 13.09
N ALA A 297 -1.85 27.63 14.41
CA ALA A 297 -1.59 28.92 15.03
C ALA A 297 -0.18 29.44 14.65
N LYS A 298 -0.12 30.65 14.06
CA LYS A 298 1.10 31.27 13.52
C LYS A 298 1.83 30.41 12.47
N GLY A 299 1.16 29.49 11.79
CA GLY A 299 1.78 28.59 10.81
C GLY A 299 2.60 27.45 11.42
N SER A 300 2.43 27.16 12.72
CA SER A 300 3.19 26.13 13.43
C SER A 300 2.99 24.74 12.83
N LYS A 301 1.74 24.41 12.46
CA LYS A 301 1.40 23.08 11.94
C LYS A 301 1.96 22.87 10.54
N ILE A 302 1.76 23.81 9.62
CA ILE A 302 2.33 23.68 8.28
C ILE A 302 3.86 23.70 8.28
N SER A 303 4.48 24.45 9.22
CA SER A 303 5.94 24.43 9.39
C SER A 303 6.44 23.07 9.86
N GLN A 304 5.74 22.44 10.82
CA GLN A 304 6.02 21.06 11.24
C GLN A 304 5.89 20.09 10.06
N ILE A 305 4.80 20.18 9.28
CA ILE A 305 4.56 19.31 8.13
C ILE A 305 5.67 19.45 7.08
N ARG A 306 6.12 20.67 6.77
CA ARG A 306 7.26 20.91 5.88
C ARG A 306 8.55 20.28 6.41
N HIS A 307 8.81 20.44 7.71
CA HIS A 307 10.00 19.87 8.35
C HIS A 307 10.00 18.34 8.32
N GLU A 308 8.88 17.71 8.71
CA GLU A 308 8.75 16.24 8.79
C GLU A 308 8.69 15.58 7.41
N SER A 309 8.08 16.23 6.42
CA SER A 309 8.02 15.69 5.06
C SER A 309 9.26 15.97 4.22
N GLY A 310 10.05 16.99 4.59
CA GLY A 310 11.13 17.51 3.74
C GLY A 310 10.65 18.12 2.43
N ALA A 311 9.34 18.30 2.24
CA ALA A 311 8.75 18.87 1.04
C ALA A 311 8.58 20.39 1.17
N SER A 312 8.68 21.09 0.04
CA SER A 312 8.27 22.49 -0.08
C SER A 312 6.77 22.55 -0.29
N ILE A 313 6.05 23.13 0.66
CA ILE A 313 4.57 23.19 0.64
C ILE A 313 4.13 24.65 0.63
N LYS A 314 3.37 25.05 -0.39
CA LYS A 314 2.75 26.37 -0.52
C LYS A 314 1.24 26.23 -0.46
N ILE A 315 0.60 27.04 0.38
CA ILE A 315 -0.87 27.12 0.47
C ILE A 315 -1.26 28.51 -0.02
N ASP A 316 -2.15 28.58 -1.00
CA ASP A 316 -2.60 29.85 -1.54
C ASP A 316 -3.36 30.67 -0.49
N SER A 317 -3.14 31.99 -0.51
CA SER A 317 -3.70 32.90 0.49
C SER A 317 -5.20 33.10 0.33
N GLN A 318 -5.73 32.86 -0.87
CA GLN A 318 -7.13 33.01 -1.25
C GLN A 318 -7.65 31.69 -1.84
N PRO A 319 -8.97 31.43 -1.76
CA PRO A 319 -9.60 30.35 -2.52
C PRO A 319 -9.39 30.54 -4.03
N MET A 320 -9.46 29.44 -4.77
CA MET A 320 -9.42 29.49 -6.24
C MET A 320 -10.66 30.20 -6.79
N ASN A 321 -10.50 30.86 -7.94
CA ASN A 321 -11.58 31.62 -8.57
C ASN A 321 -12.80 30.73 -8.84
N GLY A 322 -13.92 31.06 -8.20
CA GLY A 322 -15.19 30.33 -8.36
C GLY A 322 -15.35 29.09 -7.48
N THR A 323 -14.41 28.80 -6.57
CA THR A 323 -14.54 27.71 -5.58
C THR A 323 -14.35 28.24 -4.15
N ASN A 324 -14.80 27.47 -3.15
CA ASN A 324 -14.48 27.72 -1.74
C ASN A 324 -13.25 26.92 -1.29
N ASP A 325 -12.39 26.52 -2.23
CA ASP A 325 -11.24 25.65 -1.97
C ASP A 325 -9.93 26.42 -2.16
N ARG A 326 -8.96 26.16 -1.28
CA ARG A 326 -7.58 26.65 -1.43
C ARG A 326 -6.71 25.61 -2.08
N LEU A 327 -5.82 26.07 -2.96
CA LEU A 327 -4.81 25.24 -3.60
C LEU A 327 -3.60 25.09 -2.68
N ILE A 328 -3.15 23.84 -2.52
CA ILE A 328 -1.88 23.48 -1.90
C ILE A 328 -0.97 22.95 -3.00
N THR A 329 0.19 23.56 -3.18
CA THR A 329 1.25 23.09 -4.07
C THR A 329 2.37 22.46 -3.24
N ILE A 330 2.72 21.22 -3.53
CA ILE A 330 3.74 20.42 -2.85
C ILE A 330 4.84 20.10 -3.85
N ASN A 331 6.09 20.40 -3.53
CA ASN A 331 7.26 20.10 -4.34
C ASN A 331 8.28 19.31 -3.53
N GLY A 332 8.81 18.24 -4.11
CA GLY A 332 9.79 17.35 -3.47
C GLY A 332 9.98 16.08 -4.28
N ASN A 333 10.81 15.16 -3.80
CA ASN A 333 10.86 13.80 -4.36
C ASN A 333 9.56 13.04 -4.02
N PRO A 334 9.28 11.89 -4.68
CA PRO A 334 8.02 11.16 -4.46
C PRO A 334 7.74 10.83 -3.00
N ASN A 335 8.76 10.42 -2.23
CA ASN A 335 8.63 10.11 -0.80
C ASN A 335 8.28 11.35 0.04
N GLN A 336 8.91 12.49 -0.25
CA GLN A 336 8.65 13.76 0.43
C GLN A 336 7.22 14.25 0.16
N ILE A 337 6.78 14.17 -1.11
CA ILE A 337 5.40 14.53 -1.49
C ILE A 337 4.40 13.60 -0.80
N GLN A 338 4.64 12.30 -0.79
CA GLN A 338 3.78 11.33 -0.12
C GLN A 338 3.68 11.59 1.39
N GLN A 339 4.81 11.86 2.04
CA GLN A 339 4.84 12.18 3.47
C GLN A 339 4.11 13.50 3.77
N ALA A 340 4.27 14.52 2.92
CA ALA A 340 3.55 15.79 3.05
C ALA A 340 2.04 15.58 2.93
N LEU A 341 1.59 14.82 1.94
CA LEU A 341 0.17 14.50 1.74
C LEU A 341 -0.42 13.78 2.96
N PHE A 342 0.25 12.74 3.46
CA PHE A 342 -0.19 12.00 4.65
C PHE A 342 -0.38 12.91 5.86
N LEU A 343 0.60 13.77 6.15
CA LEU A 343 0.55 14.69 7.30
C LEU A 343 -0.52 15.77 7.15
N LEU A 344 -0.74 16.28 5.93
CA LEU A 344 -1.82 17.22 5.63
C LEU A 344 -3.20 16.59 5.90
N GLN A 345 -3.38 15.32 5.53
CA GLN A 345 -4.63 14.59 5.75
C GLN A 345 -4.87 14.29 7.22
N GLN A 346 -3.82 13.91 7.95
CA GLN A 346 -3.91 13.70 9.38
C GLN A 346 -4.34 14.98 10.11
N ALA A 347 -3.85 16.14 9.66
CA ALA A 347 -4.26 17.43 10.21
C ALA A 347 -5.77 17.69 10.00
N VAL A 348 -6.29 17.41 8.81
CA VAL A 348 -7.72 17.57 8.47
C VAL A 348 -8.61 16.53 9.18
N ARG A 349 -8.16 15.27 9.31
CA ARG A 349 -8.94 14.24 9.99
C ARG A 349 -9.10 14.49 11.48
N ARG A 350 -8.03 14.95 12.15
CA ARG A 350 -8.06 15.21 13.60
C ARG A 350 -9.01 16.33 14.00
N SER A 351 -9.31 17.28 13.12
CA SER A 351 -10.27 18.36 13.41
C SER A 351 -11.73 17.93 13.33
N ASN A 352 -12.07 16.89 12.57
CA ASN A 352 -13.46 16.42 12.46
C ASN A 352 -13.92 15.66 13.71
N VAL A 353 -13.02 15.35 14.65
CA VAL A 353 -13.32 14.58 15.88
C VAL A 353 -13.68 15.50 17.06
N TRP A 354 -13.65 16.83 16.91
CA TRP A 354 -13.90 17.80 18.00
C TRP A 354 -15.16 18.64 17.81
N ASN A 355 -16.05 18.29 16.89
CA ASN A 355 -17.29 19.03 16.60
C ASN A 355 -18.57 18.18 16.79
N GLU A 356 -18.52 17.08 17.56
CA GLU A 356 -19.71 16.36 18.05
C GLU A 356 -19.84 16.44 19.57
#